data_AF-A0A948XH28-F1
#
_entry.id   AF-A0A948XH28-F1
#
_cell.length_a   1.000
_cell.length_b   1.000
_cell.length_c   1.000
_cell.angle_alpha   90.00
_cell.angle_beta   90.00
_cell.angle_gamma   90.00
#
_symmetry.space_group_name_H-M   'P 1'
#
loop_
_entity.id
_entity.type
_entity.pdbx_description
1 polymer ?
#
loop_
_entity_poly.entity_id
_entity_poly.type
_entity_poly.pdbx_seq_one_letter_code
_entity_poly.pdbx_strand_id
1 'polypeptide(L)'
;MNHKMIETTNKKIVEIARRFNKEGVLWHNHFLAVKCIYNTSEKFQVILENEQSGEVYFSNFDKQPTDTLKLLEDLFFEQEKEN
;
A
#
# COMPACT_ATOMS: atom_id res chain seq x y z
N MET A 1 9.82 -17.14 2.41
CA MET A 1 8.98 -16.54 3.47
C MET A 1 7.58 -16.41 2.89
N ASN A 2 6.57 -17.04 3.50
CA ASN A 2 5.19 -16.84 3.07
C ASN A 2 4.69 -15.56 3.72
N HIS A 3 4.81 -14.43 3.03
CA HIS A 3 4.19 -13.19 3.49
C HIS A 3 2.67 -13.39 3.48
N LYS A 4 2.02 -13.16 4.62
CA LYS A 4 0.58 -13.26 4.72
C LYS A 4 -0.01 -12.04 4.01
N MET A 5 -0.55 -12.25 2.82
CA MET A 5 -1.28 -11.23 2.05
C MET A 5 -2.67 -11.04 2.66
N ILE A 6 -3.00 -9.82 3.06
CA ILE A 6 -4.27 -9.45 3.69
C ILE A 6 -5.02 -8.51 2.74
N GLU A 7 -6.10 -8.99 2.14
CA GLU A 7 -6.97 -8.13 1.33
C GLU A 7 -7.67 -7.10 2.23
N THR A 8 -7.75 -5.87 1.74
CA THR A 8 -8.38 -4.76 2.44
C THR A 8 -9.13 -3.84 1.48
N THR A 9 -9.89 -2.90 2.03
CA THR A 9 -10.65 -1.93 1.23
C THR A 9 -9.81 -0.70 0.87
N ASN A 10 -10.22 0.00 -0.19
CA ASN A 10 -9.56 1.20 -0.70
C ASN A 10 -9.35 2.28 0.36
N LYS A 11 -10.29 2.42 1.32
CA LYS A 11 -10.16 3.36 2.42
C LYS A 11 -9.19 2.84 3.48
N LYS A 12 -9.27 1.54 3.75
CA LYS A 12 -8.52 0.91 4.83
C LYS A 12 -7.03 0.88 4.56
N ILE A 13 -6.59 0.76 3.30
CA ILE A 13 -5.16 0.78 2.98
C ILE A 13 -4.49 2.12 3.35
N VAL A 14 -5.18 3.25 3.18
CA VAL A 14 -4.69 4.57 3.61
C VAL A 14 -4.70 4.69 5.13
N GLU A 15 -5.74 4.18 5.81
CA GLU A 15 -5.78 4.16 7.28
C GLU A 15 -4.63 3.35 7.88
N ILE A 16 -4.24 2.24 7.23
CA ILE A 16 -3.10 1.42 7.66
C ILE A 16 -1.79 2.21 7.50
N ALA A 17 -1.57 2.85 6.35
CA ALA A 17 -0.39 3.70 6.15
C ALA A 17 -0.30 4.84 7.18
N ARG A 18 -1.43 5.53 7.46
CA ARG A 18 -1.49 6.56 8.52
C ARG A 18 -1.13 6.01 9.89
N ARG A 19 -1.62 4.81 10.21
CA ARG A 19 -1.31 4.12 11.47
C ARG A 19 0.18 3.79 11.54
N PHE A 20 0.78 3.30 10.45
CA PHE A 20 2.21 3.00 10.41
C PHE A 20 3.06 4.25 10.64
N ASN A 21 2.77 5.38 9.99
CA ASN A 21 3.46 6.65 10.28
C ASN A 21 3.36 7.00 11.77
N LYS A 22 2.14 6.96 12.33
CA LYS A 22 1.91 7.30 13.74
C LYS A 22 2.68 6.38 14.70
N GLU A 23 2.86 5.12 14.33
CA GLU A 23 3.54 4.09 15.13
C GLU A 23 5.06 4.02 14.86
N GLY A 24 5.60 4.82 13.93
CA GLY A 24 7.01 4.75 13.52
C GLY A 24 7.37 3.43 12.82
N VAL A 25 6.39 2.77 12.21
CA VAL A 25 6.58 1.54 11.45
C VAL A 25 6.99 1.92 10.04
N LEU A 26 8.14 1.42 9.57
CA LEU A 26 8.58 1.63 8.19
C LEU A 26 7.75 0.78 7.23
N TRP A 27 7.28 1.42 6.17
CA TRP A 27 6.55 0.77 5.10
C TRP A 27 6.87 1.40 3.74
N HIS A 28 6.59 0.63 2.70
CA HIS A 28 6.55 1.11 1.31
C HIS A 28 5.30 0.56 0.60
N ASN A 29 5.05 1.04 -0.62
CA ASN A 29 3.91 0.59 -1.40
C ASN A 29 4.27 0.29 -2.86
N HIS A 30 3.49 -0.60 -3.47
CA HIS A 30 3.53 -0.90 -4.89
C HIS A 30 2.19 -0.56 -5.52
N PHE A 31 2.24 0.06 -6.70
CA PHE A 31 1.08 0.25 -7.56
C PHE A 31 1.20 -0.64 -8.80
N LEU A 32 0.28 -1.57 -8.95
CA LEU A 32 0.23 -2.48 -10.08
C LEU A 32 -0.94 -2.12 -11.00
N ALA A 33 -0.62 -1.68 -12.21
CA ALA A 33 -1.61 -1.45 -13.25
C ALA A 33 -2.20 -2.78 -13.76
N VAL A 34 -3.40 -2.74 -14.37
CA VAL A 34 -4.09 -3.93 -14.90
C VAL A 34 -3.23 -4.71 -15.90
N LYS A 35 -2.40 -4.04 -16.69
CA LYS A 35 -1.50 -4.67 -17.68
C LYS A 35 -0.07 -4.90 -17.17
N CYS A 36 0.17 -4.72 -15.88
CA CYS A 36 1.49 -4.98 -15.29
C CYS A 36 1.76 -6.48 -15.29
N ILE A 37 2.95 -6.90 -15.73
CA ILE A 37 3.36 -8.31 -15.77
C ILE A 37 3.40 -8.97 -14.38
N TYR A 38 3.50 -8.16 -13.32
CA TYR A 38 3.50 -8.61 -11.93
C TYR A 38 2.09 -8.60 -11.31
N ASN A 39 1.09 -8.06 -12.00
CA ASN A 39 -0.28 -8.06 -11.53
C ASN A 39 -1.00 -9.30 -12.05
N THR A 40 -1.41 -10.18 -11.14
CA THR A 40 -2.22 -11.36 -11.49
C THR A 40 -3.73 -11.08 -11.45
N SER A 41 -4.13 -9.85 -11.12
CA SER A 41 -5.53 -9.40 -11.06
C SER A 41 -5.93 -8.65 -12.33
N GLU A 42 -7.21 -8.74 -12.70
CA GLU A 42 -7.82 -7.92 -13.76
C GLU A 42 -8.12 -6.47 -13.29
N LYS A 43 -7.81 -6.16 -12.03
CA LYS A 43 -8.02 -4.85 -11.39
C LYS A 43 -6.70 -4.16 -11.12
N PHE A 44 -6.74 -2.85 -10.93
CA PHE A 44 -5.59 -2.12 -10.37
C PHE A 44 -5.36 -2.60 -8.93
N GLN A 45 -4.10 -2.75 -8.54
CA GLN A 45 -3.76 -3.12 -7.17
C GLN A 45 -2.85 -2.08 -6.53
N VAL A 46 -3.12 -1.80 -5.27
CA VAL A 46 -2.17 -1.14 -4.38
C VAL A 46 -1.80 -2.14 -3.30
N ILE A 47 -0.51 -2.31 -3.09
CA ILE A 47 0.08 -3.19 -2.09
C ILE A 47 0.86 -2.33 -1.11
N LEU A 48 0.69 -2.58 0.19
CA LEU A 48 1.34 -1.89 1.29
C LEU A 48 2.10 -2.93 2.11
N GLU A 49 3.41 -2.77 2.23
CA GLU A 49 4.28 -3.74 2.92
C GLU A 49 4.86 -3.11 4.17
N ASN A 50 4.66 -3.77 5.31
CA ASN A 50 5.34 -3.43 6.56
C ASN A 50 6.75 -4.03 6.53
N GLU A 51 7.79 -3.19 6.52
CA GLU A 51 9.18 -3.65 6.39
C GLU A 51 9.70 -4.35 7.64
N GLN A 52 9.07 -4.11 8.79
CA GLN A 52 9.48 -4.69 10.07
C GLN A 52 8.85 -6.07 10.30
N SER A 53 7.53 -6.20 10.07
CA SER A 53 6.79 -7.44 10.32
C SER A 53 6.70 -8.36 9.10
N GLY A 54 6.89 -7.83 7.89
CA GLY A 54 6.63 -8.54 6.63
C GLY A 54 5.13 -8.75 6.35
N GLU A 55 4.24 -8.10 7.10
CA GLU A 55 2.81 -8.10 6.78
C GLU A 55 2.54 -7.30 5.52
N VAL A 56 1.73 -7.88 4.62
CA VAL A 56 1.38 -7.25 3.36
C VAL A 56 -0.12 -7.06 3.27
N TYR A 57 -0.54 -5.83 3.04
CA TYR A 57 -1.94 -5.47 2.80
C TYR A 57 -2.12 -5.09 1.35
N PHE A 58 -3.22 -5.49 0.72
CA PHE A 58 -3.49 -5.07 -0.65
C PHE A 58 -4.94 -4.72 -0.86
N SER A 59 -5.20 -3.85 -1.84
CA SER A 59 -6.55 -3.47 -2.23
C SER A 59 -6.70 -3.42 -3.74
N ASN A 60 -7.86 -3.86 -4.23
CA ASN A 60 -8.20 -3.94 -5.64
C ASN A 60 -9.11 -2.77 -6.05
N PHE A 61 -8.84 -2.15 -7.21
CA PHE A 61 -9.59 -1.01 -7.71
C PHE A 61 -10.02 -1.23 -9.17
N ASP A 62 -11.28 -0.93 -9.47
CA ASP A 62 -11.83 -1.04 -10.84
C ASP A 62 -11.33 0.08 -11.77
N LYS A 63 -10.81 1.17 -11.20
CA LYS A 63 -10.22 2.31 -11.92
C LYS A 63 -8.91 2.71 -11.24
N GLN A 64 -8.04 3.39 -11.98
CA GLN A 64 -6.78 3.88 -11.42
C GLN A 64 -7.05 4.78 -10.19
N PRO A 65 -6.50 4.47 -9.00
CA PRO A 65 -6.89 5.15 -7.78
C PRO A 65 -5.98 6.35 -7.48
N THR A 66 -6.03 7.37 -8.33
CA THR A 66 -5.14 8.54 -8.26
C THR A 66 -5.11 9.22 -6.89
N ASP A 67 -6.27 9.41 -6.26
CA ASP A 67 -6.38 10.07 -4.96
C ASP A 67 -5.75 9.22 -3.84
N THR A 68 -5.95 7.90 -3.89
CA THR A 68 -5.30 6.96 -2.94
C THR A 68 -3.79 6.96 -3.12
N LEU A 69 -3.31 6.92 -4.37
CA LEU A 69 -1.87 6.95 -4.65
C LEU A 69 -1.25 8.26 -4.16
N LYS A 70 -1.90 9.39 -4.38
CA LYS A 70 -1.40 10.69 -3.91
C LYS A 70 -1.33 10.73 -2.38
N LEU A 71 -2.36 10.26 -1.69
CA LEU A 71 -2.37 10.18 -0.22
C LEU A 71 -1.27 9.27 0.32
N LEU A 72 -1.00 8.14 -0.33
CA LEU A 72 0.07 7.23 0.09
C LEU A 72 1.46 7.84 -0.17
N GLU A 73 1.65 8.50 -1.30
CA GLU A 73 2.90 9.22 -1.61
C GLU A 73 3.19 10.33 -0.58
N ASP A 74 2.18 11.13 -0.24
CA ASP A 74 2.32 12.19 0.77
C ASP A 74 2.71 11.61 2.14
N LEU A 75 2.07 10.51 2.56
CA LEU A 75 2.39 9.82 3.82
C LEU A 75 3.77 9.19 3.80
N PHE A 76 4.20 8.62 2.68
CA PHE A 76 5.53 8.02 2.56
C PHE A 76 6.63 9.08 2.70
N PHE A 77 6.48 10.25 2.08
CA PHE A 77 7.44 11.34 2.23
C PHE A 77 7.39 12.02 3.61
N GLU A 78 6.26 11.96 4.32
CA GLU A 78 6.22 12.35 5.74
C GLU A 78 7.08 11.41 6.59
N GLN A 79 6.96 10.09 6.39
CA GLN A 79 7.79 9.08 7.05
C GLN A 79 9.29 9.33 6.81
N GLU A 80 9.72 9.60 5.57
CA GLU A 80 11.15 9.81 5.26
C GLU A 80 11.76 11.06 5.91
N LYS A 81 10.96 12.07 6.26
CA LYS A 81 11.46 13.29 6.93
C LYS A 81 11.73 13.10 8.42
N GLU A 82 11.12 12.08 9.02
CA GLU A 82 11.22 11.79 10.46
C GLU A 82 12.30 10.74 10.77
N ASN A 83 12.92 10.15 9.75
CA ASN A 83 14.04 9.20 9.84
C ASN A 83 15.40 9.87 9.55
#